data_AF-M2P6W8-F1
#
_entry.id   AF-M2P6W8-F1
#
_cell.length_a   1.000
_cell.length_b   1.000
_cell.length_c   1.000
_cell.angle_alpha   90.00
_cell.angle_beta   90.00
_cell.angle_gamma   90.00
#
_symmetry.space_group_name_H-M   'P 1'
#
loop_
_entity.id
_entity.type
_entity.pdbx_description
1 polymer ?
#
loop_
_entity_poly.entity_id
_entity_poly.type
_entity_poly.pdbx_seq_one_letter_code
_entity_poly.pdbx_strand_id
1 'polypeptide(L)'
;MSTSADSPDVPADNIRPLVVKAAKKDRVYAVTCGRVPGVYSSWGRAGAQVTGFPGNILKGYATEEEARRAFERAVARGAVYSEPFKRARSIIKAEGQWSEMRTNVDDESIHTHVRDAPCIVVFRGLKTGVFDDWLDCAELVVAVRGAIFKGYHTREVGERIYEEAIQNGDILSP
;
A
#
# COMPACT_ATOMS: atom_id res chain seq x y z
N MET A 1 55.32 28.27 -50.21
CA MET A 1 53.99 28.58 -50.79
C MET A 1 53.12 27.35 -50.58
N SER A 2 52.72 27.12 -49.32
CA SER A 2 51.37 27.40 -48.81
C SER A 2 50.37 26.32 -49.20
N THR A 3 50.39 25.22 -48.43
CA THR A 3 49.30 24.24 -48.34
C THR A 3 48.08 24.93 -47.74
N SER A 4 46.99 25.00 -48.52
CA SER A 4 45.77 25.72 -48.16
C SER A 4 44.69 24.76 -47.63
N ALA A 5 43.95 25.26 -46.64
CA ALA A 5 42.65 24.84 -46.13
C ALA A 5 42.60 23.64 -45.18
N ASP A 6 42.99 23.95 -43.94
CA ASP A 6 42.50 23.38 -42.69
C ASP A 6 40.95 23.37 -42.67
N SER A 7 40.35 22.22 -42.38
CA SER A 7 38.89 22.06 -42.26
C SER A 7 38.42 22.55 -40.89
N PRO A 8 37.34 23.33 -40.77
CA PRO A 8 36.84 23.73 -39.47
C PRO A 8 36.29 22.53 -38.71
N ASP A 9 37.00 22.21 -37.62
CA ASP A 9 36.64 21.30 -36.54
C ASP A 9 35.21 21.59 -36.05
N VAL A 10 34.27 20.68 -36.33
CA VAL A 10 32.92 20.73 -35.80
C VAL A 10 33.00 20.34 -34.31
N PRO A 11 32.64 21.21 -33.36
CA PRO A 11 32.77 20.91 -31.95
C PRO A 11 31.85 19.74 -31.60
N ALA A 12 32.39 18.78 -30.84
CA ALA A 12 31.67 17.65 -30.30
C ALA A 12 30.50 18.12 -29.43
N ASP A 13 29.33 18.29 -30.06
CA ASP A 13 28.04 18.46 -29.40
C ASP A 13 27.71 17.17 -28.64
N ASN A 14 28.24 17.11 -27.41
CA ASN A 14 27.54 16.78 -26.18
C ASN A 14 26.25 15.94 -26.36
N ILE A 15 26.38 14.74 -26.92
CA ILE A 15 25.37 13.70 -26.75
C ILE A 15 25.46 13.25 -25.29
N ARG A 16 24.80 14.01 -24.42
CA ARG A 16 24.47 13.52 -23.08
C ARG A 16 23.74 12.20 -23.31
N PRO A 17 24.22 11.07 -22.77
CA PRO A 17 23.41 9.88 -22.77
C PRO A 17 22.15 10.27 -22.00
N LEU A 18 21.00 10.25 -22.68
CA LEU A 18 19.72 10.31 -21.99
C LEU A 18 19.79 9.17 -20.99
N VAL A 19 19.98 9.50 -19.72
CA VAL A 19 19.83 8.57 -18.61
C VAL A 19 18.44 8.00 -18.79
N VAL A 20 18.36 6.81 -19.39
CA VAL A 20 17.16 6.00 -19.47
C VAL A 20 16.84 5.71 -18.01
N LYS A 21 15.97 6.53 -17.43
CA LYS A 21 15.35 6.27 -16.14
C LYS A 21 14.82 4.85 -16.23
N ALA A 22 15.34 3.98 -15.37
CA ALA A 22 14.92 2.59 -15.27
C ALA A 22 13.40 2.51 -15.42
N ALA A 23 12.92 1.85 -16.47
CA ALA A 23 11.50 1.70 -16.74
C ALA A 23 10.86 1.13 -15.48
N LYS A 24 10.02 1.94 -14.82
CA LYS A 24 9.27 1.53 -13.63
C LYS A 24 8.49 0.29 -14.05
N LYS A 25 8.80 -0.87 -13.45
CA LYS A 25 8.09 -2.14 -13.65
C LYS A 25 6.59 -1.84 -13.81
N ASP A 26 6.01 -2.16 -14.95
CA ASP A 26 4.60 -1.88 -15.25
C ASP A 26 3.76 -2.57 -14.18
N ARG A 27 3.27 -1.78 -13.22
CA ARG A 27 2.40 -2.24 -12.14
C ARG A 27 0.98 -1.85 -12.47
N VAL A 28 0.06 -2.74 -12.19
CA VAL A 28 -1.37 -2.48 -12.30
C VAL A 28 -1.88 -2.09 -10.93
N TYR A 29 -2.61 -0.98 -10.84
CA TYR A 29 -3.07 -0.41 -9.59
C TYR A 29 -4.57 -0.62 -9.44
N ALA A 30 -4.99 -1.27 -8.37
CA ALA A 30 -6.39 -1.29 -7.97
C ALA A 30 -6.62 -0.18 -6.95
N VAL A 31 -7.59 0.69 -7.23
CA VAL A 31 -8.02 1.81 -6.39
C VAL A 31 -9.41 1.49 -5.88
N THR A 32 -9.56 1.26 -4.58
CA THR A 32 -10.86 1.00 -3.95
C THR A 32 -11.42 2.26 -3.32
N CYS A 33 -10.58 3.24 -2.97
CA CYS A 33 -11.01 4.55 -2.47
C CYS A 33 -10.25 5.66 -3.20
N GLY A 34 -10.98 6.53 -3.89
CA GLY A 34 -10.45 7.63 -4.69
C GLY A 34 -11.57 8.29 -5.49
N ARG A 35 -11.27 9.33 -6.28
CA ARG A 35 -12.30 10.04 -7.07
C ARG A 35 -13.09 9.11 -8.00
N VAL A 36 -12.35 8.24 -8.71
CA VAL A 36 -12.93 7.19 -9.55
C VAL A 36 -12.25 5.86 -9.17
N PRO A 37 -12.91 5.01 -8.37
CA PRO A 37 -12.41 3.68 -8.06
C PRO A 37 -12.37 2.79 -9.31
N GLY A 38 -11.42 1.87 -9.35
CA GLY A 38 -11.22 0.97 -10.48
C GLY A 38 -9.79 0.44 -10.56
N VAL A 39 -9.53 -0.31 -11.63
CA VAL A 39 -8.21 -0.85 -11.93
C VAL A 39 -7.55 -0.04 -13.04
N TYR A 40 -6.28 0.30 -12.85
CA TYR A 40 -5.53 1.19 -13.71
C TYR A 40 -4.19 0.55 -14.08
N SER A 41 -3.88 0.46 -15.37
CA SER A 41 -2.62 -0.09 -15.88
C SER A 41 -1.40 0.83 -15.68
N SER A 42 -1.58 2.03 -15.13
CA SER A 42 -0.47 2.97 -14.90
C SER A 42 -0.68 3.86 -13.69
N TRP A 43 0.43 4.22 -13.05
CA TRP A 43 0.43 5.16 -11.92
C TRP A 43 -0.10 6.54 -12.31
N GLY A 44 0.11 7.00 -13.55
CA GLY A 44 -0.40 8.31 -13.99
C GLY A 44 -1.92 8.42 -13.87
N ARG A 45 -2.65 7.36 -14.25
CA ARG A 45 -4.12 7.33 -14.15
C ARG A 45 -4.59 7.10 -12.72
N ALA A 46 -4.00 6.13 -12.01
CA ALA A 46 -4.34 5.84 -10.62
C ALA A 46 -4.04 7.04 -9.69
N GLY A 47 -2.88 7.65 -9.88
CA GLY A 47 -2.41 8.81 -9.13
C GLY A 47 -3.36 10.01 -9.24
N ALA A 48 -3.93 10.26 -10.42
CA ALA A 48 -4.93 11.30 -10.60
C ALA A 48 -6.19 11.10 -9.73
N GLN A 49 -6.54 9.85 -9.42
CA GLN A 49 -7.73 9.54 -8.60
C GLN A 49 -7.48 9.64 -7.10
N VAL A 50 -6.25 9.38 -6.66
CA VAL A 50 -5.91 9.25 -5.24
C VAL A 50 -5.14 10.44 -4.68
N THR A 51 -4.45 11.21 -5.54
CA THR A 51 -3.64 12.35 -5.11
C THR A 51 -4.54 13.44 -4.54
N GLY A 52 -4.25 13.85 -3.30
CA GLY A 52 -5.06 14.82 -2.56
C GLY A 52 -6.44 14.33 -2.14
N PHE A 53 -6.75 13.04 -2.32
CA PHE A 53 -8.01 12.44 -1.87
C PHE A 53 -7.86 11.88 -0.45
N PRO A 54 -8.57 12.44 0.56
CA PRO A 54 -8.46 11.99 1.95
C PRO A 54 -8.89 10.54 2.13
N GLY A 55 -8.06 9.73 2.79
CA GLY A 55 -8.36 8.33 3.03
C GLY A 55 -8.37 7.46 1.77
N ASN A 56 -7.65 7.87 0.72
CA ASN A 56 -7.47 7.04 -0.47
C ASN A 56 -6.90 5.66 -0.11
N ILE A 57 -7.32 4.66 -0.88
CA ILE A 57 -6.91 3.28 -0.71
C ILE A 57 -6.59 2.74 -2.10
N LEU A 58 -5.34 2.33 -2.28
CA LEU A 58 -4.85 1.71 -3.49
C LEU A 58 -3.73 0.71 -3.18
N LYS A 59 -3.54 -0.26 -4.07
CA LYS A 59 -2.36 -1.15 -4.07
C LYS A 59 -1.94 -1.44 -5.51
N GLY A 60 -0.63 -1.55 -5.72
CA GLY A 60 -0.04 -1.91 -7.02
C GLY A 60 0.35 -3.39 -7.05
N TYR A 61 -0.10 -4.10 -8.07
CA TYR A 61 0.12 -5.53 -8.32
C TYR A 61 1.03 -5.74 -9.52
N ALA A 62 1.57 -6.95 -9.64
CA ALA A 62 2.42 -7.32 -10.76
C ALA A 62 1.60 -7.61 -12.03
N THR A 63 0.38 -8.12 -11.87
CA THR A 63 -0.50 -8.50 -12.99
C THR A 63 -1.85 -7.79 -12.92
N GLU A 64 -2.49 -7.64 -14.08
CA GLU A 64 -3.85 -7.10 -14.16
C GLU A 64 -4.87 -8.01 -13.49
N GLU A 65 -4.69 -9.32 -13.62
CA GLU A 65 -5.55 -10.33 -13.01
C GLU A 65 -5.59 -10.21 -11.48
N GLU A 66 -4.43 -10.07 -10.84
CA GLU A 66 -4.35 -9.88 -9.39
C GLU A 66 -5.03 -8.59 -8.94
N ALA A 67 -4.77 -7.49 -9.66
CA ALA A 67 -5.37 -6.19 -9.36
C ALA A 67 -6.90 -6.24 -9.51
N ARG A 68 -7.39 -6.85 -10.59
CA ARG A 68 -8.82 -7.02 -10.85
C ARG A 68 -9.48 -7.89 -9.80
N ARG A 69 -8.89 -9.04 -9.47
CA ARG A 69 -9.40 -9.92 -8.42
C ARG A 69 -9.45 -9.22 -7.06
N ALA A 70 -8.42 -8.43 -6.71
CA ALA A 70 -8.42 -7.67 -5.47
C ALA A 70 -9.51 -6.58 -5.45
N PHE A 71 -9.71 -5.88 -6.58
CA PHE A 71 -10.78 -4.91 -6.73
C PHE A 71 -12.17 -5.55 -6.63
N GLU A 72 -12.39 -6.69 -7.31
CA GLU A 72 -13.64 -7.44 -7.26
C GLU A 72 -13.97 -7.92 -5.85
N ARG A 73 -12.98 -8.39 -5.08
CA ARG A 73 -13.18 -8.70 -3.66
C ARG A 73 -13.63 -7.49 -2.88
N ALA A 74 -13.00 -6.33 -3.09
CA ALA A 74 -13.43 -5.09 -2.44
C ALA A 74 -14.86 -4.69 -2.84
N VAL A 75 -15.24 -4.84 -4.11
CA VAL A 75 -16.61 -4.61 -4.59
C VAL A 75 -17.60 -5.55 -3.89
N ALA A 76 -17.29 -6.84 -3.83
CA ALA A 76 -18.15 -7.84 -3.18
C ALA A 76 -18.36 -7.56 -1.68
N ARG A 77 -17.36 -6.98 -1.01
CA ARG A 77 -17.48 -6.52 0.39
C ARG A 77 -18.20 -5.17 0.55
N GLY A 78 -18.51 -4.47 -0.55
CA GLY A 78 -18.99 -3.08 -0.50
C GLY A 78 -17.92 -2.08 -0.03
N ALA A 79 -16.64 -2.42 -0.16
CA ALA A 79 -15.50 -1.62 0.28
C ALA A 79 -14.93 -0.72 -0.84
N VAL A 80 -15.81 -0.20 -1.70
CA VAL A 80 -15.46 0.71 -2.80
C VAL A 80 -16.12 2.07 -2.59
N TYR A 81 -15.31 3.13 -2.65
CA TYR A 81 -15.72 4.48 -2.25
C TYR A 81 -15.22 5.52 -3.24
N SER A 82 -16.15 6.24 -3.88
CA SER A 82 -15.85 7.37 -4.76
C SER A 82 -15.77 8.71 -4.03
N GLU A 83 -16.27 8.76 -2.79
CA GLU A 83 -16.34 9.94 -1.95
C GLU A 83 -15.37 9.85 -0.78
N PRO A 84 -14.75 10.98 -0.37
CA PRO A 84 -13.79 10.96 0.73
C PRO A 84 -14.49 10.58 2.04
N PHE A 85 -13.82 9.78 2.85
CA PHE A 85 -14.30 9.48 4.18
C PHE A 85 -14.43 10.80 4.96
N LYS A 86 -15.65 11.12 5.43
CA LYS A 86 -15.86 12.22 6.37
C LYS A 86 -14.93 11.99 7.57
N ARG A 87 -14.24 13.05 8.03
CA ARG A 87 -13.19 13.06 9.10
C ARG A 87 -13.36 11.92 10.12
N ALA A 88 -12.26 11.22 10.42
CA ALA A 88 -12.13 10.11 11.39
C ALA A 88 -13.36 9.19 11.45
N ARG A 89 -13.38 8.11 10.65
CA ARG A 89 -14.50 7.17 10.55
C ARG A 89 -14.94 6.60 11.91
N SER A 90 -14.02 6.50 12.86
CA SER A 90 -14.27 6.22 14.28
C SER A 90 -13.03 6.56 15.11
N ILE A 91 -13.22 6.90 16.39
CA ILE A 91 -12.15 6.88 17.39
C ILE A 91 -12.33 5.61 18.20
N ILE A 92 -11.43 4.66 18.03
CA ILE A 92 -11.37 3.54 18.96
C ILE A 92 -10.68 4.11 20.21
N LYS A 93 -11.37 4.13 21.35
CA LYS A 93 -10.74 4.45 22.65
C LYS A 93 -10.06 3.18 23.14
N ALA A 94 -8.79 3.27 23.54
CA ALA A 94 -8.11 2.14 24.18
C ALA A 94 -8.16 2.48 25.65
N GLU A 95 -8.80 1.63 26.44
CA GLU A 95 -8.39 1.52 27.84
C GLU A 95 -7.21 0.55 27.86
N GLY A 96 -6.10 0.97 28.48
CA GLY A 96 -4.82 0.26 28.43
C GLY A 96 -3.81 0.94 27.52
N GLN A 97 -2.63 1.26 28.08
CA GLN A 97 -1.48 1.65 27.27
C GLN A 97 -1.10 0.46 26.38
N TRP A 98 -1.25 0.62 25.07
CA TRP A 98 -0.55 -0.24 24.12
C TRP A 98 0.93 0.08 24.27
N SER A 99 1.62 -0.74 25.06
CA SER A 99 3.07 -0.65 25.18
C SER A 99 3.64 -1.17 23.87
N GLU A 100 4.28 -0.28 23.13
CA GLU A 100 5.10 -0.52 21.94
C GLU A 100 6.11 -1.68 22.13
N MET A 101 6.32 -2.16 23.37
CA MET A 101 7.27 -3.19 23.80
C MET A 101 6.73 -4.63 23.91
N ARG A 102 5.45 -4.93 23.63
CA ARG A 102 4.91 -6.30 23.86
C ARG A 102 5.05 -7.27 22.69
N THR A 103 5.36 -6.80 21.48
CA THR A 103 5.88 -7.69 20.45
C THR A 103 7.38 -7.77 20.61
N ASN A 104 7.88 -8.54 21.58
CA ASN A 104 9.24 -9.10 21.51
C ASN A 104 9.29 -10.13 20.38
N VAL A 105 8.94 -9.70 19.18
CA VAL A 105 9.27 -10.33 17.92
C VAL A 105 9.77 -9.20 17.04
N ASP A 106 10.80 -8.49 17.48
CA ASP A 106 11.69 -7.70 16.62
C ASP A 106 12.56 -8.62 15.74
N ASP A 107 11.99 -9.76 15.34
CA ASP A 107 12.56 -10.57 14.31
C ASP A 107 12.15 -9.92 12.99
N GLU A 108 13.04 -9.07 12.48
CA GLU A 108 12.89 -8.42 11.18
C GLU A 108 12.64 -9.45 10.05
N SER A 109 12.94 -10.75 10.27
CA SER A 109 12.65 -11.82 9.32
C SER A 109 11.16 -12.15 9.19
N ILE A 110 10.30 -11.75 10.13
CA ILE A 110 8.86 -12.07 10.10
C ILE A 110 7.99 -10.91 9.63
N HIS A 111 8.45 -9.68 9.78
CA HIS A 111 7.69 -8.46 9.46
C HIS A 111 8.02 -7.95 8.07
N THR A 112 7.02 -7.37 7.42
CA THR A 112 7.24 -6.69 6.13
C THR A 112 6.36 -5.45 6.00
N HIS A 113 6.69 -4.60 5.05
CA HIS A 113 5.87 -3.45 4.74
C HIS A 113 4.48 -3.92 4.31
N VAL A 114 3.43 -3.38 4.93
CA VAL A 114 2.01 -3.75 4.68
C VAL A 114 1.63 -3.72 3.19
N ARG A 115 2.29 -2.86 2.41
CA ARG A 115 2.08 -2.76 0.95
C ARG A 115 2.55 -3.98 0.17
N ASP A 116 3.58 -4.65 0.67
CA ASP A 116 4.20 -5.84 0.08
C ASP A 116 3.87 -7.12 0.87
N ALA A 117 3.13 -6.97 1.98
CA ALA A 117 2.80 -8.07 2.86
C ALA A 117 1.82 -9.05 2.20
N PRO A 118 2.15 -10.36 2.18
CA PRO A 118 1.19 -11.41 1.85
C PRO A 118 0.19 -11.68 2.98
N CYS A 119 0.44 -11.17 4.18
CA CYS A 119 -0.47 -11.29 5.31
C CYS A 119 -0.48 -10.00 6.13
N ILE A 120 -1.64 -9.52 6.53
CA ILE A 120 -1.83 -8.32 7.36
C ILE A 120 -2.72 -8.68 8.52
N VAL A 121 -2.23 -8.40 9.73
CA VAL A 121 -3.01 -8.58 10.95
C VAL A 121 -3.51 -7.22 11.40
N VAL A 122 -4.81 -7.11 11.61
CA VAL A 122 -5.46 -5.94 12.22
C VAL A 122 -5.76 -6.29 13.67
N PHE A 123 -4.94 -5.76 14.58
CA PHE A 123 -5.12 -5.89 16.02
C PHE A 123 -6.20 -4.95 16.55
N ARG A 124 -6.35 -3.81 15.87
CA ARG A 124 -7.31 -2.76 16.22
C ARG A 124 -7.80 -2.03 14.98
N GLY A 125 -9.10 -1.96 14.81
CA GLY A 125 -9.75 -1.36 13.64
C GLY A 125 -11.26 -1.50 13.75
N LEU A 126 -12.02 -1.08 12.74
CA LEU A 126 -13.47 -1.30 12.68
C LEU A 126 -13.84 -2.79 12.71
N LYS A 127 -12.91 -3.63 12.26
CA LYS A 127 -12.93 -5.08 12.39
C LYS A 127 -11.49 -5.57 12.51
N THR A 128 -11.25 -6.51 13.43
CA THR A 128 -9.96 -7.16 13.65
C THR A 128 -9.89 -8.49 12.93
N GLY A 129 -8.68 -9.00 12.69
CA GLY A 129 -8.48 -10.27 12.00
C GLY A 129 -7.19 -10.35 11.20
N VAL A 130 -7.04 -11.45 10.48
CA VAL A 130 -5.93 -11.73 9.57
C VAL A 130 -6.44 -11.65 8.13
N PHE A 131 -5.72 -10.94 7.27
CA PHE A 131 -6.12 -10.62 5.91
C PHE A 131 -4.99 -10.92 4.93
N ASP A 132 -5.33 -11.43 3.75
CA ASP A 132 -4.35 -11.83 2.72
C ASP A 132 -3.89 -10.66 1.83
N ASP A 133 -4.56 -9.51 1.88
CA ASP A 133 -4.22 -8.35 1.08
C ASP A 133 -4.58 -7.03 1.76
N TRP A 134 -3.83 -5.96 1.44
CA TRP A 134 -4.12 -4.62 1.95
C TRP A 134 -5.50 -4.14 1.55
N LEU A 135 -5.94 -4.39 0.31
CA LEU A 135 -7.28 -4.02 -0.13
C LEU A 135 -8.38 -4.85 0.55
N ASP A 136 -8.02 -5.89 1.30
CA ASP A 136 -8.95 -6.68 2.09
C ASP A 136 -9.26 -6.09 3.47
N CYS A 137 -8.41 -5.18 3.97
CA CYS A 137 -8.58 -4.60 5.31
C CYS A 137 -8.40 -3.09 5.41
N ALA A 138 -7.90 -2.43 4.36
CA ALA A 138 -7.54 -1.01 4.41
C ALA A 138 -8.68 -0.12 4.90
N GLU A 139 -9.92 -0.37 4.48
CA GLU A 139 -11.09 0.38 4.90
C GLU A 139 -11.42 0.24 6.39
N LEU A 140 -10.92 -0.81 7.04
CA LEU A 140 -11.11 -1.09 8.46
C LEU A 140 -10.16 -0.28 9.36
N VAL A 141 -9.09 0.27 8.77
CA VAL A 141 -7.99 0.93 9.51
C VAL A 141 -7.68 2.34 8.99
N VAL A 142 -7.88 2.61 7.70
CA VAL A 142 -7.62 3.92 7.10
C VAL A 142 -8.65 4.93 7.60
N ALA A 143 -8.15 6.08 8.05
CA ALA A 143 -8.94 7.13 8.69
C ALA A 143 -9.67 6.68 9.97
N VAL A 144 -9.23 5.57 10.60
CA VAL A 144 -9.71 5.10 11.90
C VAL A 144 -8.65 5.48 12.94
N ARG A 145 -9.01 6.36 13.87
CA ARG A 145 -8.04 6.85 14.86
C ARG A 145 -7.78 5.74 15.89
N GLY A 146 -6.49 5.44 16.09
CA GLY A 146 -6.04 4.41 17.01
C GLY A 146 -6.05 3.00 16.43
N ALA A 147 -6.26 2.83 15.11
CA ALA A 147 -6.09 1.53 14.47
C ALA A 147 -4.63 1.04 14.58
N ILE A 148 -4.46 -0.27 14.76
CA ILE A 148 -3.18 -0.96 14.92
C ILE A 148 -3.23 -2.17 13.98
N PHE A 149 -2.27 -2.23 13.06
CA PHE A 149 -2.13 -3.31 12.10
C PHE A 149 -0.68 -3.49 11.71
N LYS A 150 -0.29 -4.70 11.28
CA LYS A 150 1.08 -5.02 10.87
C LYS A 150 1.09 -6.05 9.73
N GLY A 151 2.09 -5.96 8.86
CA GLY A 151 2.30 -6.87 7.73
C GLY A 151 3.32 -7.96 8.07
N TYR A 152 3.06 -9.19 7.62
CA TYR A 152 3.85 -10.38 7.89
C TYR A 152 4.16 -11.14 6.60
N HIS A 153 5.28 -11.86 6.60
CA HIS A 153 5.75 -12.62 5.44
C HIS A 153 4.94 -13.88 5.13
N THR A 154 4.22 -14.46 6.08
CA THR A 154 3.33 -15.61 5.81
C THR A 154 2.03 -15.50 6.58
N ARG A 155 1.02 -16.22 6.10
CA ARG A 155 -0.29 -16.29 6.74
C ARG A 155 -0.22 -16.99 8.10
N GLU A 156 0.52 -18.08 8.19
CA GLU A 156 0.66 -18.88 9.41
C GLU A 156 1.31 -18.07 10.54
N VAL A 157 2.28 -17.22 10.21
CA VAL A 157 2.86 -16.27 11.18
C VAL A 157 1.81 -15.26 11.62
N GLY A 158 1.07 -14.66 10.68
CA GLY A 158 0.02 -13.70 11.02
C GLY A 158 -1.08 -14.30 11.89
N GLU A 159 -1.52 -15.53 11.61
CA GLU A 159 -2.51 -16.27 12.40
C GLU A 159 -2.01 -16.53 13.81
N ARG A 160 -0.79 -17.06 13.98
CA ARG A 160 -0.19 -17.29 15.29
C ARG A 160 -0.11 -16.01 16.13
N ILE A 161 0.36 -14.93 15.52
CA ILE A 161 0.49 -13.63 16.20
C ILE A 161 -0.90 -13.07 16.57
N TYR A 162 -1.90 -13.26 15.71
CA TYR A 162 -3.27 -12.84 16.01
C TYR A 162 -3.88 -13.64 17.16
N GLU A 163 -3.68 -14.97 17.19
CA GLU A 163 -4.13 -15.83 18.28
C GLU A 163 -3.48 -15.49 19.62
N GLU A 164 -2.16 -15.25 19.62
CA GLU A 164 -1.43 -14.81 20.81
C GLU A 164 -1.96 -13.46 21.32
N ALA A 165 -2.22 -12.52 20.42
CA ALA A 165 -2.84 -11.24 20.78
C ALA A 165 -4.24 -11.41 21.38
N ILE A 166 -5.04 -12.37 20.91
CA ILE A 166 -6.34 -12.71 21.52
C ILE A 166 -6.13 -13.22 22.95
N GLN A 167 -5.20 -14.15 23.15
CA GLN A 167 -4.92 -14.75 24.46
C GLN A 167 -4.43 -13.72 25.48
N ASN A 168 -3.64 -12.74 25.01
CA ASN A 168 -3.12 -11.66 25.84
C ASN A 168 -4.16 -10.55 26.10
N GLY A 169 -5.32 -10.57 25.43
CA GLY A 169 -6.33 -9.52 25.52
C GLY A 169 -5.97 -8.22 24.78
N ASP A 170 -5.06 -8.31 23.80
CA ASP A 170 -4.55 -7.17 23.03
C ASP A 170 -5.41 -6.84 21.78
N ILE A 171 -6.46 -7.61 21.52
CA ILE A 171 -7.42 -7.35 20.44
C ILE A 171 -8.54 -6.43 20.92
N LEU A 172 -8.63 -5.26 20.30
CA LEU A 172 -9.67 -4.28 20.58
C LEU A 172 -10.58 -4.14 19.35
N SER A 173 -11.68 -4.90 19.35
CA SER A 173 -12.81 -4.63 18.46
C SER A 173 -13.71 -3.54 19.06
N PRO A 174 -14.31 -2.67 18.23
CA PRO A 174 -15.25 -1.65 18.68
C PRO A 174 -16.54 -2.26 19.26
#